data_AF-A0A0V0GED9-F1
#
_entry.id   AF-A0A0V0GED9-F1
#
_cell.length_a   1.000
_cell.length_b   1.000
_cell.length_c   1.000
_cell.angle_alpha   90.00
_cell.angle_beta   90.00
_cell.angle_gamma   90.00
#
_symmetry.space_group_name_H-M   'P 1'
#
loop_
_entity.id
_entity.type
_entity.pdbx_description
1 polymer ?
#
loop_
_entity_poly.entity_id
_entity_poly.type
_entity_poly.pdbx_seq_one_letter_code
_entity_poly.pdbx_strand_id
1 'polypeptide(L)'
;MPYIIVRGNLASYDNRYPWRVLVSGLKAEDIDQLKRFACGGYCDDSTIVYLQHPTVILTALEVLGYQVVASSSTAIKQDYNEYMWTMRKEFSEPDPITTKPPNKN
;
A
#
# COMPACT_ATOMS: atom_id res chain seq x y z
N MET A 1 1.30 7.20 7.74
CA MET A 1 -0.08 6.73 7.94
C MET A 1 -0.04 5.23 8.20
N PRO A 2 -0.78 4.70 9.19
CA PRO A 2 -0.76 3.25 9.51
C PRO A 2 -1.46 2.41 8.46
N TYR A 3 -2.36 3.02 7.68
CA TYR A 3 -3.12 2.35 6.65
C TYR A 3 -2.67 2.78 5.25
N ILE A 4 -2.68 1.83 4.35
CA ILE A 4 -2.54 2.02 2.91
C ILE A 4 -3.70 1.34 2.20
N ILE A 5 -4.00 1.82 1.00
CA ILE A 5 -5.00 1.23 0.12
C ILE A 5 -4.28 0.69 -1.11
N VAL A 6 -4.51 -0.58 -1.40
CA VAL A 6 -4.02 -1.26 -2.60
C VAL A 6 -5.22 -1.56 -3.48
N ARG A 7 -5.18 -1.18 -4.76
CA ARG A 7 -6.22 -1.50 -5.75
C ARG A 7 -5.58 -2.19 -6.94
N GLY A 8 -6.19 -3.27 -7.44
CA GLY A 8 -5.67 -3.97 -8.61
C GLY A 8 -6.63 -5.01 -9.17
N ASN A 9 -6.26 -5.54 -10.34
CA ASN A 9 -7.00 -6.56 -11.06
C ASN A 9 -6.36 -7.95 -10.89
N LEU A 10 -7.16 -8.97 -10.57
CA LEU A 10 -6.70 -10.37 -10.46
C LEU A 10 -6.70 -11.11 -11.81
N ALA A 11 -7.37 -10.55 -12.82
CA ALA A 11 -7.37 -11.08 -14.18
C ALA A 11 -6.75 -10.06 -15.15
N SER A 12 -6.05 -10.54 -16.17
CA SER A 12 -5.47 -9.69 -17.22
C SER A 12 -6.57 -9.15 -18.14
N TYR A 13 -6.70 -7.83 -18.22
CA TYR A 13 -7.73 -7.18 -19.05
C TYR A 13 -7.18 -6.42 -20.27
N ASP A 14 -5.86 -6.31 -20.40
CA ASP A 14 -5.17 -5.63 -21.51
C ASP A 14 -3.91 -6.42 -21.91
N ASN A 15 -3.61 -6.48 -23.21
CA ASN A 15 -2.46 -7.20 -23.74
C ASN A 15 -1.13 -6.44 -23.59
N ARG A 16 -1.14 -5.11 -23.38
CA ARG A 16 0.11 -4.34 -23.26
C ARG A 16 0.65 -4.28 -21.83
N TYR A 17 -0.23 -4.09 -20.86
CA TYR A 17 0.09 -4.08 -19.43
C TYR A 17 -1.00 -4.82 -18.66
N PRO A 18 -0.87 -6.15 -18.54
CA PRO A 18 -1.94 -7.00 -18.03
C PRO A 18 -2.31 -6.69 -16.57
N TRP A 19 -1.40 -6.10 -15.79
CA TRP A 19 -1.61 -5.79 -14.38
C TRP A 19 -1.23 -4.36 -14.06
N ARG A 20 -2.11 -3.69 -13.30
CA ARG A 20 -1.87 -2.37 -12.72
C ARG A 20 -2.34 -2.38 -11.29
N VAL A 21 -1.41 -2.10 -10.38
CA VAL A 21 -1.66 -2.03 -8.95
C VAL A 21 -1.40 -0.62 -8.48
N LEU A 22 -2.43 0.02 -7.95
CA LEU A 22 -2.35 1.34 -7.35
C LEU A 22 -2.14 1.17 -5.85
N VAL A 23 -1.14 1.85 -5.29
CA VAL A 23 -0.91 1.86 -3.84
C VAL A 23 -0.87 3.30 -3.35
N SER A 24 -1.81 3.65 -2.48
CA SER A 24 -1.95 4.98 -1.89
C SER A 24 -1.49 5.00 -0.43
N GLY A 25 -0.82 6.09 -0.03
CA GLY A 25 -0.50 6.37 1.37
C GLY A 25 0.81 5.76 1.90
N LEU A 26 1.67 5.26 1.00
CA LEU A 26 3.01 4.79 1.37
C LEU A 26 3.89 5.94 1.89
N LYS A 27 4.75 5.63 2.86
CA LYS A 27 5.80 6.54 3.30
C LYS A 27 6.99 6.51 2.33
N ALA A 28 7.76 7.59 2.29
CA ALA A 28 8.94 7.70 1.43
C ALA A 28 9.94 6.54 1.60
N GLU A 29 10.15 6.06 2.84
CA GLU A 29 11.02 4.92 3.16
C GLU A 29 10.54 3.60 2.52
N ASP A 30 9.24 3.34 2.55
CA ASP A 30 8.64 2.15 1.96
C ASP A 30 8.60 2.26 0.42
N ILE A 31 8.39 3.47 -0.11
CA ILE A 31 8.47 3.75 -1.55
C ILE A 31 9.85 3.38 -2.09
N ASP A 32 10.91 3.78 -1.39
CA ASP A 32 12.29 3.49 -1.82
C ASP A 32 12.56 1.99 -1.95
N GLN A 33 12.08 1.19 -0.99
CA GLN A 33 12.22 -0.27 -1.02
C GLN A 33 11.43 -0.94 -2.16
N LEU A 34 10.33 -0.31 -2.60
CA LEU A 34 9.50 -0.81 -3.70
C LEU A 34 9.98 -0.36 -5.08
N LYS A 35 10.98 0.53 -5.20
CA LYS A 35 11.52 1.03 -6.49
C LYS A 35 12.05 -0.07 -7.42
N ARG A 36 12.35 -1.26 -6.88
CA ARG A 36 12.75 -2.44 -7.67
C ARG A 36 11.67 -2.95 -8.62
N PHE A 37 10.39 -2.65 -8.34
CA PHE A 37 9.29 -3.06 -9.19
C PHE A 37 9.08 -2.07 -10.32
N ALA A 38 8.75 -2.58 -11.52
CA ALA A 38 8.36 -1.75 -12.65
C ALA A 38 7.20 -0.83 -12.25
N CYS A 39 7.41 0.48 -12.39
CA CYS A 39 6.51 1.52 -11.95
C CYS A 39 6.01 2.32 -13.16
N GLY A 40 4.69 2.52 -13.23
CA GLY A 40 4.03 3.38 -14.22
C GLY A 40 4.04 4.87 -13.83
N GLY A 41 4.66 5.21 -12.70
CA GLY A 41 4.69 6.54 -12.12
C GLY A 41 3.59 6.77 -11.08
N TYR A 42 3.37 8.04 -10.77
CA TYR A 42 2.31 8.50 -9.88
C TYR A 42 1.03 8.75 -10.69
N CYS A 43 -0.12 8.25 -10.23
CA CYS A 43 -1.41 8.63 -10.81
C CYS A 43 -2.01 9.87 -10.15
N ASP A 44 -1.58 10.18 -8.92
CA ASP A 44 -1.87 11.39 -8.15
C ASP A 44 -0.73 11.63 -7.12
N ASP A 45 -0.84 12.67 -6.30
CA ASP A 45 0.20 13.07 -5.33
C ASP A 45 0.58 12.00 -4.30
N SER A 46 -0.28 10.99 -4.10
CA SER A 46 -0.18 10.00 -3.01
C SER A 46 -0.19 8.55 -3.46
N THR A 47 -0.44 8.30 -4.75
CA THR A 47 -0.69 6.98 -5.29
C THR A 47 0.30 6.59 -6.38
N ILE A 48 1.02 5.50 -6.14
CA ILE A 48 2.00 4.93 -7.09
C ILE A 48 1.35 3.78 -7.86
N VAL A 49 1.65 3.71 -9.15
CA VAL A 49 1.21 2.62 -10.04
C VAL A 49 2.35 1.62 -10.24
N TYR A 50 2.14 0.38 -9.83
CA TYR A 50 3.04 -0.74 -10.09
C TYR A 50 2.49 -1.62 -11.22
N LEU A 51 3.35 -1.99 -12.16
CA LEU A 51 3.02 -2.81 -13.32
C LEU A 51 3.28 -4.30 -13.02
N GLN A 52 2.70 -4.78 -11.92
CA GLN A 52 2.87 -6.14 -11.39
C GLN A 52 1.54 -6.72 -10.95
N HIS A 53 1.44 -8.06 -10.90
CA HIS A 53 0.25 -8.72 -10.37
C HIS A 53 0.01 -8.33 -8.90
N PRO A 54 -1.25 -8.13 -8.44
CA PRO A 54 -1.56 -7.74 -7.06
C PRO A 54 -0.84 -8.58 -6.00
N THR A 55 -0.78 -9.91 -6.16
CA THR A 55 -0.07 -10.81 -5.23
C THR A 55 1.39 -10.41 -5.00
N VAL A 56 2.11 -9.98 -6.04
CA VAL A 56 3.53 -9.59 -5.91
C VAL A 56 3.67 -8.36 -5.03
N ILE A 57 2.80 -7.37 -5.23
CA ILE A 57 2.82 -6.12 -4.46
C ILE A 57 2.35 -6.35 -3.02
N LEU A 58 1.28 -7.12 -2.82
CA LEU A 58 0.78 -7.47 -1.49
C LEU A 58 1.86 -8.20 -0.68
N THR A 59 2.54 -9.20 -1.25
CA THR A 59 3.63 -9.91 -0.56
C THR A 59 4.82 -9.01 -0.25
N ALA A 60 5.17 -8.08 -1.14
CA ALA A 60 6.22 -7.11 -0.85
C ALA A 60 5.84 -6.19 0.33
N LEU A 61 4.58 -5.76 0.40
CA LEU A 61 4.07 -4.96 1.50
C LEU A 61 4.03 -5.76 2.82
N GLU A 62 3.72 -7.05 2.77
CA GLU A 62 3.83 -7.97 3.92
C GLU A 62 5.25 -8.04 4.47
N VAL A 63 6.27 -8.13 3.61
CA VAL A 63 7.68 -8.08 4.02
C VAL A 63 8.04 -6.74 4.68
N LEU A 64 7.40 -5.64 4.25
CA LEU A 64 7.55 -4.33 4.88
C LEU A 64 6.75 -4.19 6.18
N GLY A 65 6.02 -5.22 6.61
CA GLY A 65 5.25 -5.26 7.86
C GLY A 65 3.80 -4.80 7.73
N TYR A 66 3.27 -4.63 6.52
CA TYR A 66 1.86 -4.36 6.31
C TYR A 66 1.04 -5.66 6.32
N GLN A 67 -0.12 -5.66 6.94
CA GLN A 67 -1.05 -6.79 6.97
C GLN A 67 -2.38 -6.38 6.36
N VAL A 68 -2.99 -7.26 5.57
CA VAL A 68 -4.35 -7.03 5.07
C VAL A 68 -5.33 -7.06 6.23
N VAL A 69 -6.09 -5.98 6.41
CA VAL A 69 -7.12 -5.87 7.45
C VAL A 69 -8.54 -5.83 6.89
N ALA A 70 -8.68 -5.51 5.60
CA ALA A 70 -9.93 -5.61 4.87
C ALA A 70 -9.67 -5.84 3.39
N SER A 71 -10.59 -6.55 2.73
CA SER A 71 -10.60 -6.70 1.27
C SER A 71 -12.01 -6.48 0.74
N SER A 72 -12.12 -5.81 -0.40
CA SER A 72 -13.39 -5.61 -1.10
C SER A 72 -13.19 -5.75 -2.60
N SER A 73 -14.30 -5.89 -3.33
CA SER A 73 -14.29 -5.91 -4.79
C SER A 73 -15.44 -5.08 -5.33
N THR A 74 -15.24 -4.44 -6.47
CA THR A 74 -16.29 -3.72 -7.20
C THR A 74 -16.31 -4.20 -8.65
N ALA A 75 -17.48 -4.63 -9.10
CA ALA A 75 -17.73 -4.93 -10.50
C ALA A 75 -18.05 -3.62 -11.24
N ILE A 76 -17.21 -3.23 -12.19
CA ILE A 76 -17.41 -1.98 -12.96
C ILE A 76 -18.10 -2.27 -14.29
N LYS A 77 -17.75 -3.40 -14.94
CA LYS A 77 -18.36 -3.90 -16.18
C LYS A 77 -18.49 -5.42 -16.09
N GLN A 78 -19.27 -6.03 -16.98
CA GLN A 78 -19.64 -7.45 -16.95
C GLN A 78 -18.45 -8.43 -16.80
N ASP A 79 -17.23 -8.03 -17.16
CA ASP A 79 -16.02 -8.85 -16.99
C ASP A 79 -14.85 -8.11 -16.32
N TYR A 80 -15.06 -6.88 -15.84
CA TYR A 80 -14.00 -6.07 -15.23
C TYR A 80 -14.23 -5.91 -13.73
N ASN A 81 -13.50 -6.72 -12.97
CA ASN A 81 -13.52 -6.70 -11.51
C ASN A 81 -12.25 -6.02 -11.00
N GLU A 82 -12.46 -5.06 -10.12
CA GLU A 82 -11.37 -4.48 -9.34
C GLU A 82 -11.46 -4.92 -7.91
N TYR A 83 -10.29 -5.19 -7.36
CA TYR A 83 -10.12 -5.63 -6.00
C TYR A 83 -9.36 -4.56 -5.23
N MET A 84 -9.74 -4.39 -3.98
CA MET A 84 -9.13 -3.44 -3.06
C MET A 84 -8.73 -4.16 -1.78
N TRP A 85 -7.58 -3.80 -1.25
CA TRP A 85 -7.07 -4.26 0.03
C TRP A 85 -6.66 -3.06 0.87
N THR A 86 -7.22 -2.97 2.06
CA THR A 86 -6.71 -2.07 3.09
C THR A 86 -5.65 -2.83 3.85
N MET A 87 -4.42 -2.31 3.88
CA MET A 87 -3.34 -2.89 4.68
C MET A 87 -2.92 -1.95 5.80
N ARG A 88 -2.56 -2.53 6.93
CA ARG A 88 -2.11 -1.82 8.13
C ARG A 88 -0.70 -2.25 8.51
N LYS A 89 0.18 -1.30 8.82
CA LYS A 89 1.47 -1.55 9.48
C LYS A 89 1.35 -1.09 10.93
N GLU A 90 1.67 -1.95 11.88
CA GLU A 90 1.74 -1.53 13.29
C GLU A 90 2.91 -0.56 13.46
N PHE A 91 2.64 0.57 14.11
CA PHE A 91 3.68 1.47 14.58
C PHE A 91 3.78 1.32 16.08
N SER A 92 4.99 1.23 16.60
CA SER A 92 5.23 1.48 18.01
C SER A 92 4.70 2.88 18.33
N GLU A 93 3.77 2.99 19.28
CA GLU A 93 3.43 4.30 19.83
C GLU A 93 4.70 4.91 20.41
N PRO A 94 4.96 6.22 20.21
CA PRO A 94 6.10 6.86 20.84
C PRO A 94 5.94 6.75 22.36
N ASP A 95 7.03 6.37 23.04
CA ASP A 95 7.04 6.28 24.50
C ASP A 95 6.52 7.59 25.12
N PRO A 96 5.66 7.53 26.15
CA PRO A 96 5.16 8.74 26.80
C PRO A 96 6.35 9.56 27.32
N ILE A 97 6.44 10.81 26.86
CA ILE A 97 7.49 11.75 27.25
C ILE A 97 7.44 11.86 28.77
N THR A 98 8.41 11.24 29.45
CA THR A 98 8.51 11.29 30.91
C THR A 98 9.03 12.66 31.30
N THR A 99 8.14 13.67 31.35
CA THR A 99 8.47 14.96 31.94
C THR A 99 8.62 14.76 33.45
N LYS A 100 9.83 14.40 33.90
CA LYS A 100 10.18 14.55 35.32
C LYS A 100 10.09 16.05 35.65
N PRO A 101 9.22 16.48 36.59
CA PRO A 101 9.21 17.87 37.01
C PRO A 101 10.58 18.21 37.62
N PRO A 102 11.11 19.42 37.38
CA PRO A 102 12.38 19.83 37.95
C PRO A 102 12.28 19.82 39.47
N ASN A 103 13.23 19.12 40.10
CA ASN A 103 13.39 19.06 41.54
C ASN A 103 13.62 20.50 42.05
N LYS A 104 12.66 21.03 42.82
CA LYS A 104 12.85 22.30 43.54
C LYS A 104 13.64 21.97 44.81
N ASN A 105 14.94 22.30 44.78
CA ASN A 105 15.74 22.48 45.99
C ASN A 105 15.45 23.86 46.59
#